data_AF-A0A663EMP3-F1
#
_entry.id   AF-A0A663EMP3-F1
#
_cell.length_a   1.000
_cell.length_b   1.000
_cell.length_c   1.000
_cell.angle_alpha   90.00
_cell.angle_beta   90.00
_cell.angle_gamma   90.00
#
_symmetry.space_group_name_H-M   'P 1'
#
loop_
_entity.id
_entity.type
_entity.pdbx_description
1 polymer ?
#
loop_
_entity_poly.entity_id
_entity_poly.type
_entity_poly.pdbx_seq_one_letter_code
_entity_poly.pdbx_strand_id
1 'polypeptide(L)'
;MYYKFNGVTQRLVGAAASAAYNPQGLKPIVSTESPALIFGTTTKLASDLPATDSFLGKNKVPDLQKLFQKADGLPVHLKRGVPDKLLYRTTMALTIGGTIYCLVALYMASQPRNQK
;
A
#
# COMPACT_ATOMS: atom_id res chain seq x y z
N MET A 1 15.94 40.61 -6.48
CA MET A 1 14.60 40.69 -5.85
C MET A 1 14.10 39.27 -5.65
N TYR A 2 13.50 38.95 -4.50
CA TYR A 2 12.99 37.60 -4.23
C TYR A 2 11.47 37.59 -4.33
N TYR A 3 10.91 36.46 -4.78
CA TYR A 3 9.48 36.30 -5.03
C TYR A 3 8.97 35.02 -4.39
N LYS A 4 7.71 35.02 -3.97
CA LYS A 4 7.00 33.86 -3.42
C LYS A 4 5.66 33.70 -4.11
N PHE A 5 5.29 32.45 -4.39
CA PHE A 5 3.99 32.12 -4.96
C PHE A 5 2.90 32.21 -3.89
N ASN A 6 1.85 32.99 -4.15
CA ASN A 6 0.68 33.07 -3.30
C ASN A 6 -0.40 32.10 -3.80
N GLY A 7 -0.67 31.02 -3.06
CA GLY A 7 -1.64 29.99 -3.44
C GLY A 7 -3.10 30.48 -3.49
N VAL A 8 -3.42 31.60 -2.82
CA VAL A 8 -4.78 32.16 -2.80
C VAL A 8 -5.05 32.99 -4.05
N THR A 9 -4.08 33.82 -4.45
CA THR A 9 -4.22 34.69 -5.63
C THR A 9 -3.61 34.11 -6.89
N GLN A 10 -2.92 32.97 -6.78
CA GLN A 10 -2.22 32.27 -7.88
C GLN A 10 -1.21 33.17 -8.62
N ARG A 11 -0.61 34.15 -7.91
CA ARG A 11 0.37 35.10 -8.47
C ARG A 11 1.66 35.13 -7.65
N LEU A 12 2.75 35.51 -8.30
CA LEU A 12 4.03 35.77 -7.65
C LEU A 12 4.00 37.15 -6.99
N VAL A 13 4.37 37.21 -5.70
CA VAL A 13 4.45 38.44 -4.92
C VAL A 13 5.88 38.61 -4.41
N GLY A 14 6.35 39.85 -4.31
CA GLY A 14 7.67 40.14 -3.73
C GLY A 14 7.79 39.64 -2.29
N ALA A 15 8.93 39.05 -1.94
CA ALA A 15 9.18 38.47 -0.63
C ALA A 15 10.61 38.76 -0.14
N ALA A 16 10.84 38.62 1.16
CA ALA A 16 12.19 38.59 1.71
C ALA A 16 12.90 37.28 1.32
N ALA A 17 14.24 37.31 1.21
CA ALA A 17 15.05 36.15 0.81
C ALA A 17 14.74 34.89 1.63
N SER A 18 14.60 35.06 2.95
CA SER A 18 14.29 33.97 3.89
C SER A 18 12.92 33.35 3.66
N ALA A 19 11.94 34.11 3.18
CA ALA A 19 10.58 33.64 2.92
C ALA A 19 10.43 33.00 1.53
N ALA A 20 11.32 33.32 0.58
CA ALA A 20 11.33 32.71 -0.75
C ALA A 20 11.96 31.31 -0.75
N TYR A 21 12.97 31.07 0.11
CA TYR A 21 13.68 29.80 0.20
C TYR A 21 13.06 28.79 1.17
N ASN A 22 12.12 29.19 2.03
CA ASN A 22 11.44 28.27 2.96
C ASN A 22 10.00 28.00 2.50
N PRO A 23 9.66 26.76 2.08
CA PRO A 23 8.27 26.42 1.77
C PRO A 23 7.40 26.59 3.02
N GLN A 24 6.26 27.26 2.87
CA GLN A 24 5.30 27.44 3.98
C GLN A 24 4.87 26.09 4.52
N GLY A 25 5.17 25.84 5.79
CA GLY A 25 4.75 24.63 6.50
C GLY A 25 5.87 23.66 6.88
N LEU A 26 7.10 23.87 6.39
CA LEU A 26 8.27 23.09 6.81
C LEU A 26 9.20 23.99 7.62
N LYS A 27 9.24 23.79 8.94
CA LYS A 27 10.25 24.42 9.79
C LYS A 27 11.59 23.73 9.53
N PRO A 28 12.71 24.45 9.38
CA PRO A 28 14.03 23.84 9.30
C PRO A 28 14.22 22.90 10.51
N ILE A 29 14.46 21.63 10.25
CA ILE A 29 14.89 20.70 11.30
C ILE A 29 16.23 21.21 11.79
N VAL A 30 16.27 21.68 13.03
CA VAL A 30 17.51 21.99 13.71
C VAL A 30 18.24 20.67 13.95
N SER A 31 19.49 20.65 13.51
CA SER A 31 20.52 19.62 13.68
C SER A 31 20.47 18.39 12.75
N THR A 32 21.39 18.47 11.79
CA THR A 32 22.09 17.37 11.12
C THR A 32 22.89 16.57 12.13
N GLU A 33 22.30 15.51 12.67
CA GLU A 33 23.06 14.34 13.08
C GLU A 33 22.33 13.13 12.51
N SER A 34 22.97 12.45 11.55
CA SER A 34 22.41 11.23 10.97
C SER A 34 22.31 10.18 12.10
N PRO A 35 21.12 9.73 12.51
CA PRO A 35 21.03 8.70 13.53
C PRO A 35 21.75 7.45 13.01
N ALA A 36 22.64 6.89 13.83
CA ALA A 36 23.36 5.67 13.49
C ALA A 36 22.35 4.57 13.09
N LEU A 37 22.53 4.00 11.89
CA LEU A 37 21.71 2.90 11.37
C LEU A 37 21.96 1.65 12.22
N ILE A 38 21.24 1.50 13.33
CA ILE A 38 21.26 0.31 14.16
C ILE A 38 19.87 -0.31 14.11
N PHE A 39 19.78 -1.47 13.44
CA PHE A 39 18.56 -2.21 13.07
C PHE A 39 17.72 -2.76 14.24
N GLY A 40 17.89 -2.27 15.48
CA GLY A 40 17.37 -2.93 16.68
C GLY A 40 16.85 -2.06 17.81
N THR A 41 16.80 -0.73 17.69
CA THR A 41 16.34 0.12 18.81
C THR A 41 14.95 0.69 18.53
N THR A 42 14.01 0.43 19.45
CA THR A 42 12.67 1.04 19.46
C THR A 42 12.80 2.55 19.58
N THR A 43 12.44 3.29 18.53
CA THR A 43 12.36 4.76 18.56
C THR A 43 11.47 5.19 19.72
N LYS A 44 12.07 5.84 20.74
CA LYS A 44 11.30 6.57 21.74
C LYS A 44 10.58 7.71 21.02
N LEU A 45 9.27 7.57 20.90
CA LEU A 45 8.37 8.51 20.26
C LEU A 45 8.34 9.79 21.10
N ALA A 46 8.73 10.92 20.50
CA ALA A 46 8.61 12.24 21.10
C ALA A 46 7.12 12.55 21.30
N SER A 47 6.72 12.69 22.56
CA SER A 47 5.35 12.58 23.06
C SER A 47 4.38 13.72 22.74
N ASP A 48 4.70 14.71 21.91
CA ASP A 48 3.89 15.94 21.82
C ASP A 48 3.50 16.34 20.39
N LEU A 49 2.68 15.52 19.74
CA LEU A 49 1.85 15.95 18.59
C LEU A 49 0.38 15.62 18.89
N PRO A 50 -0.55 16.59 18.78
CA PRO A 50 -1.95 16.39 19.12
C PRO A 50 -2.61 15.45 18.11
N ALA A 51 -2.97 14.26 18.57
CA ALA A 51 -3.99 13.35 18.06
C ALA A 51 -4.19 13.31 16.53
N THR A 52 -3.17 12.87 15.79
CA THR A 52 -3.37 12.26 14.46
C THR A 52 -3.55 10.73 14.53
N ASP A 53 -3.63 10.15 15.74
CA ASP A 53 -3.80 8.71 15.96
C ASP A 53 -5.25 8.21 15.75
N SER A 54 -6.22 9.11 15.68
CA SER A 54 -7.66 8.77 15.63
C SER A 54 -8.20 8.53 14.22
N PHE A 55 -7.49 8.95 13.16
CA PHE A 55 -7.94 8.80 11.77
C PHE A 55 -7.34 7.60 11.04
N LEU A 56 -6.23 7.06 11.53
CA LEU A 56 -5.52 5.92 10.96
C LEU A 56 -5.55 4.81 12.01
N GLY A 57 -6.45 3.83 11.85
CA GLY A 57 -6.67 2.78 12.85
C GLY A 57 -5.39 2.09 13.34
N LYS A 58 -5.47 1.47 14.53
CA LYS A 58 -4.34 0.81 15.23
C LYS A 58 -3.47 -0.03 14.27
N ASN A 59 -2.15 0.16 14.34
CA ASN A 59 -1.19 -0.57 13.54
C ASN A 59 -1.27 -2.09 13.83
N LYS A 60 -1.54 -2.88 12.78
CA LYS A 60 -1.63 -4.36 12.84
C LYS A 60 -0.44 -5.07 12.19
N VAL A 61 0.54 -4.33 11.67
CA VAL A 61 1.70 -4.92 10.97
C VAL A 61 2.47 -5.90 11.85
N PRO A 62 2.77 -5.62 13.14
CA PRO A 62 3.48 -6.57 13.99
C PRO A 62 2.74 -7.91 14.17
N ASP A 63 1.41 -7.87 14.24
CA ASP A 63 0.58 -9.08 14.40
C ASP A 63 0.58 -9.92 13.12
N LEU A 64 0.49 -9.25 11.97
CA LEU A 64 0.58 -9.92 10.66
C LEU A 64 1.97 -10.50 10.44
N GLN A 65 3.04 -9.80 10.81
CA GLN A 65 4.40 -10.32 10.73
C GLN A 65 4.56 -11.61 11.53
N LYS A 66 4.07 -11.66 12.77
CA LYS A 66 4.07 -12.89 13.59
C LYS A 66 3.32 -14.04 12.91
N LEU A 67 2.16 -13.77 12.31
CA LEU A 67 1.37 -14.78 11.61
C LEU A 67 2.08 -15.34 10.37
N PHE A 68 2.64 -14.47 9.52
CA PHE A 68 3.29 -14.88 8.27
C PHE A 68 4.70 -15.45 8.48
N GLN A 69 5.40 -15.07 9.54
CA GLN A 69 6.75 -15.57 9.85
C GLN A 69 6.76 -16.83 10.73
N LYS A 70 5.59 -17.27 11.24
CA LYS A 70 5.49 -18.50 12.05
C LYS A 70 6.02 -19.72 11.30
N ALA A 71 6.89 -20.52 11.93
CA ALA A 71 7.57 -21.68 11.32
C ALA A 71 6.67 -22.93 11.22
N ASP A 72 5.50 -22.80 10.58
CA ASP A 72 4.50 -23.88 10.46
C ASP A 72 4.68 -24.76 9.20
N GLY A 73 5.69 -24.50 8.36
CA GLY A 73 5.89 -25.18 7.08
C GLY A 73 4.82 -24.92 6.00
N LEU A 74 3.78 -24.14 6.32
CA LEU A 74 2.72 -23.75 5.38
C LEU A 74 3.24 -22.77 4.32
N PRO A 75 2.87 -22.97 3.03
CA PRO A 75 3.21 -22.04 1.98
C PRO A 75 2.46 -20.70 2.15
N VAL A 76 3.03 -19.62 1.63
CA VAL A 76 2.53 -18.25 1.83
C VAL A 76 1.05 -18.06 1.41
N HIS A 77 0.60 -18.75 0.35
CA HIS A 77 -0.75 -18.64 -0.18
C HIS A 77 -1.82 -19.41 0.63
N LEU A 78 -1.43 -20.16 1.67
CA LEU A 78 -2.34 -20.84 2.62
C LEU A 78 -2.12 -20.39 4.07
N LYS A 79 -1.31 -19.35 4.27
CA LYS A 79 -0.76 -18.99 5.58
C LYS A 79 -1.81 -18.45 6.54
N ARG A 80 -2.89 -17.87 6.02
CA ARG A 80 -4.03 -17.36 6.79
C ARG A 80 -5.07 -18.43 7.10
N GLY A 81 -4.84 -19.68 6.66
CA GLY A 81 -5.64 -20.84 7.05
C GLY A 81 -6.91 -21.03 6.22
N VAL A 82 -8.07 -21.05 6.90
CA VAL A 82 -9.38 -21.37 6.29
C VAL A 82 -9.77 -20.45 5.12
N PRO A 83 -9.68 -19.11 5.21
CA PRO A 83 -10.09 -18.25 4.10
C PRO A 83 -9.27 -18.50 2.84
N ASP A 84 -7.95 -18.69 3.00
CA ASP A 84 -7.04 -18.98 1.88
C ASP A 84 -7.37 -20.33 1.23
N LYS A 85 -7.63 -21.37 2.03
CA LYS A 85 -8.02 -22.69 1.52
C LYS A 85 -9.35 -22.67 0.79
N LEU A 86 -10.35 -21.95 1.32
CA LEU A 86 -11.65 -21.83 0.67
C LEU A 86 -11.51 -21.12 -0.67
N LEU A 87 -10.79 -19.99 -0.69
CA LEU A 87 -10.53 -19.22 -1.89
C LEU A 87 -9.78 -20.05 -2.94
N TYR A 88 -8.74 -20.78 -2.54
CA TYR A 88 -8.02 -21.67 -3.45
C TYR A 88 -8.92 -22.72 -4.09
N ARG A 89 -9.75 -23.40 -3.27
CA ARG A 89 -10.65 -24.46 -3.76
C ARG A 89 -11.72 -23.93 -4.72
N THR A 90 -12.31 -22.77 -4.41
CA THR A 90 -13.33 -22.17 -5.29
C THR A 90 -12.72 -21.68 -6.59
N THR A 91 -11.54 -21.04 -6.56
CA THR A 91 -10.82 -20.64 -7.77
C THR A 91 -10.42 -21.84 -8.62
N MET A 92 -9.94 -22.93 -8.01
CA MET A 92 -9.64 -24.15 -8.75
C MET A 92 -10.89 -24.78 -9.38
N ALA A 93 -11.99 -24.86 -8.64
CA ALA A 93 -13.25 -25.38 -9.19
C ALA A 93 -13.75 -24.54 -10.37
N LEU A 94 -13.68 -23.20 -10.25
CA LEU A 94 -14.08 -22.29 -11.31
C LEU A 94 -13.18 -22.39 -12.53
N THR A 95 -11.86 -22.49 -12.35
CA THR A 95 -10.90 -22.60 -13.47
C THR A 95 -11.07 -23.91 -14.21
N ILE A 96 -11.19 -25.04 -13.50
CA ILE A 96 -11.46 -26.35 -14.10
C ILE A 96 -12.80 -26.33 -14.85
N GLY A 97 -13.86 -25.84 -14.21
CA GLY A 97 -15.17 -25.72 -14.84
C GLY A 97 -15.15 -24.81 -16.08
N GLY A 98 -14.45 -23.67 -15.99
CA GLY A 98 -14.24 -22.74 -17.09
C GLY A 98 -13.48 -23.38 -18.25
N THR A 99 -12.42 -24.14 -17.99
CA THR A 99 -11.69 -24.85 -19.05
C THR A 99 -12.55 -25.89 -19.76
N ILE A 100 -13.36 -26.66 -19.01
CA ILE A 100 -14.28 -27.63 -19.62
C ILE A 100 -15.31 -26.91 -20.49
N TYR A 101 -15.89 -25.80 -19.99
CA TYR A 101 -16.82 -24.98 -20.75
C TYR A 101 -16.19 -24.44 -22.04
N CYS A 102 -14.96 -23.92 -21.97
CA CYS A 102 -14.23 -23.45 -23.13
C CYS A 102 -14.01 -24.56 -24.16
N LEU A 103 -13.68 -25.78 -23.74
CA LEU A 103 -13.52 -26.92 -24.66
C LEU A 103 -14.83 -27.31 -25.34
N VAL A 104 -15.95 -27.34 -24.60
CA VAL A 104 -17.27 -27.61 -25.18
C VAL A 104 -17.67 -26.52 -26.16
N ALA A 105 -17.49 -25.25 -25.79
CA ALA A 105 -17.78 -24.12 -26.66
C ALA A 105 -16.91 -24.15 -27.93
N LEU A 106 -15.62 -24.45 -27.79
CA LEU A 106 -14.70 -24.60 -28.92
C LEU A 106 -15.14 -25.75 -29.84
N TYR A 107 -15.51 -26.90 -29.28
CA TYR A 107 -16.01 -28.02 -30.05
C TYR A 107 -17.26 -27.65 -30.84
N MET A 108 -18.25 -27.02 -30.21
CA MET A 108 -19.46 -26.55 -30.90
C MET A 108 -19.15 -25.52 -31.98
N ALA A 109 -18.21 -24.59 -31.72
CA ALA A 109 -17.79 -23.59 -32.68
C ALA A 109 -16.98 -24.17 -33.85
N SER A 110 -16.30 -25.30 -33.64
CA SER A 110 -15.50 -25.97 -34.68
C SER A 110 -16.34 -26.74 -35.70
N GLN A 111 -17.63 -26.99 -35.39
CA GLN A 111 -18.52 -27.69 -36.32
C GLN A 111 -19.15 -26.73 -37.33
N PRO A 112 -19.21 -27.10 -38.63
CA PRO A 112 -19.86 -26.28 -39.63
C PRO A 112 -21.35 -26.18 -39.31
N ARG A 113 -21.85 -24.96 -39.19
CA ARG A 113 -23.25 -24.67 -38.95
C ARG A 113 -23.86 -24.06 -40.19
N ASN A 114 -24.84 -24.74 -40.78
CA ASN A 114 -25.59 -24.18 -41.90
C ASN A 114 -26.32 -22.92 -41.43
N GLN A 115 -26.06 -21.80 -42.10
CA GLN A 115 -26.87 -20.60 -41.93
C GLN A 115 -28.19 -20.86 -42.68
N LYS A 116 -29.31 -20.83 -41.95
CA LYS A 116 -30.65 -20.81 -42.55
C LYS A 116 -30.95 -19.41 -43.04
#